data_AF-A0A671QXL8-F1
#
_entry.id   AF-A0A671QXL8-F1
#
_cell.length_a   1.000
_cell.length_b   1.000
_cell.length_c   1.000
_cell.angle_alpha   90.00
_cell.angle_beta   90.00
_cell.angle_gamma   90.00
#
_symmetry.space_group_name_H-M   'P 1'
#
loop_
_entity.id
_entity.type
_entity.pdbx_description
1 polymer ?
#
loop_
_entity_poly.entity_id
_entity_poly.type
_entity_poly.pdbx_seq_one_letter_code
_entity_poly.pdbx_strand_id
1 'polypeptide(L)'
;MASLAAKYDYLEKLTRKVSVSHNQEPKKRPYVPFRGSGVNDGAPSKKKKKNKQKPTKGDNKQSANRNKPVPKTTQPAAPPVQRKTVQNGISETQKEPEGEASQEFNAVDILRQRLHQKIEESRGQGPPKDPSSEEVKKKRERRKLERERRKRKRKEFRRKKLADAAALQAGEEDKEDSKAPTEQSFIVFNKMEVGEDYVDKGTKLMQQNKRKVKGTLTPLTGKNYKQLLTRIEARKAHLEQWTNVLYKAEGMKIKDNEELLCASLKKKEKMKSQKKKKWAQRSQQVVEKMQKRQDKRRRNIKKCKDAKMEKGKQRARKKGCVLPEDLKKASL
;
A
#
# COMPACT_ATOMS: atom_id res chain seq x y z
N MET A 1 38.56 -53.78 5.25
CA MET A 1 38.38 -53.51 3.80
C MET A 1 36.99 -54.03 3.41
N ALA A 2 36.00 -53.16 3.18
CA ALA A 2 34.67 -53.62 2.77
C ALA A 2 34.75 -54.20 1.34
N SER A 3 34.31 -55.45 1.18
CA SER A 3 34.35 -56.18 -0.09
C SER A 3 33.56 -55.46 -1.18
N LEU A 4 34.01 -55.56 -2.43
CA LEU A 4 33.34 -54.93 -3.59
C LEU A 4 31.87 -55.34 -3.69
N ALA A 5 31.54 -56.58 -3.33
CA ALA A 5 30.17 -57.09 -3.28
C ALA A 5 29.28 -56.26 -2.34
N ALA A 6 29.77 -55.86 -1.16
CA ALA A 6 28.99 -55.07 -0.21
C ALA A 6 28.71 -53.65 -0.73
N LYS A 7 29.60 -53.08 -1.57
CA LYS A 7 29.38 -51.78 -2.21
C LYS A 7 28.35 -51.87 -3.34
N TYR A 8 28.39 -52.95 -4.11
CA TYR A 8 27.40 -53.21 -5.16
C TYR A 8 26.00 -53.44 -4.58
N ASP A 9 25.87 -54.23 -3.51
CA ASP A 9 24.59 -54.43 -2.82
C ASP A 9 24.01 -53.11 -2.28
N TYR A 10 24.88 -52.21 -1.79
CA TYR A 10 24.45 -50.91 -1.29
C TYR A 10 23.93 -50.01 -2.42
N LEU A 11 24.62 -49.98 -3.56
CA LEU A 11 24.19 -49.22 -4.74
C LEU A 11 22.91 -49.79 -5.36
N GLU A 12 22.75 -51.12 -5.36
CA GLU A 12 21.53 -51.76 -5.83
C GLU A 12 20.32 -51.47 -4.91
N LYS A 13 20.53 -51.47 -3.59
CA LYS A 13 19.50 -51.07 -2.62
C LYS A 13 19.11 -49.59 -2.78
N LEU A 14 20.08 -48.73 -3.09
CA LEU A 14 19.84 -47.30 -3.29
C LEU A 14 19.01 -47.05 -4.57
N THR A 15 19.37 -47.71 -5.67
CA THR A 15 18.68 -47.57 -6.96
C THR A 15 17.27 -48.16 -6.94
N ARG A 16 17.06 -49.29 -6.25
CA ARG A 16 15.70 -49.85 -6.02
C ARG A 16 14.81 -48.87 -5.23
N LYS A 17 15.36 -48.15 -4.24
CA LYS A 17 14.60 -47.20 -3.42
C LYS A 17 14.21 -45.93 -4.17
N VAL A 18 15.06 -45.48 -5.10
CA VAL A 18 14.78 -44.32 -5.96
C VAL A 18 13.78 -44.68 -7.07
N SER A 19 13.93 -45.86 -7.68
CA SER A 19 13.08 -46.31 -8.80
C SER A 19 11.63 -46.60 -8.39
N VAL A 20 11.41 -47.12 -7.18
CA VAL A 20 10.05 -47.39 -6.64
C VAL A 20 9.27 -46.09 -6.39
N SER A 21 9.94 -44.94 -6.25
CA SER A 21 9.26 -43.65 -6.08
C SER A 21 8.79 -43.02 -7.40
N HIS A 22 9.35 -43.44 -8.54
CA HIS A 22 8.99 -42.86 -9.86
C HIS A 22 7.80 -43.57 -10.53
N ASN A 23 7.56 -44.85 -10.24
CA ASN A 23 6.54 -45.67 -10.92
C ASN A 23 5.26 -45.94 -10.10
N GLN A 24 5.05 -45.24 -8.97
CA GLN A 24 3.74 -45.30 -8.30
C GLN A 24 2.79 -44.31 -8.97
N GLU A 25 1.89 -44.83 -9.81
CA GLU A 25 0.71 -44.08 -10.23
C GLU A 25 -0.03 -43.52 -9.00
N PRO A 26 -0.46 -42.25 -9.03
CA PRO A 26 -1.10 -41.63 -7.88
C PRO A 26 -2.44 -42.33 -7.58
N LYS A 27 -2.45 -43.15 -6.52
CA LYS A 27 -3.66 -43.77 -5.98
C LYS A 27 -4.73 -42.69 -5.75
N LYS A 28 -5.87 -42.79 -6.45
CA LYS A 28 -7.01 -41.88 -6.32
C LYS A 28 -7.60 -41.99 -4.90
N ARG A 29 -7.15 -41.13 -3.99
CA ARG A 29 -7.78 -40.95 -2.68
C ARG A 29 -9.05 -40.11 -2.83
N PRO A 30 -10.20 -40.50 -2.25
CA PRO A 30 -11.38 -39.64 -2.22
C PRO A 30 -11.09 -38.37 -1.41
N TYR A 31 -11.60 -37.25 -1.91
CA TYR A 31 -11.43 -35.93 -1.34
C TYR A 31 -12.16 -35.82 0.02
N VAL A 32 -11.41 -35.76 1.11
CA VAL A 32 -11.93 -35.47 2.46
C VAL A 32 -11.77 -33.96 2.73
N PRO A 33 -12.85 -33.22 3.04
CA PRO A 33 -12.75 -31.82 3.41
C PRO A 33 -11.96 -31.64 4.71
N PHE A 34 -10.81 -30.96 4.63
CA PHE A 34 -9.96 -30.61 5.75
C PHE A 34 -10.70 -29.71 6.76
N ARG A 35 -11.00 -30.22 7.96
CA ARG A 35 -11.35 -29.41 9.14
C ARG A 35 -10.06 -28.93 9.80
N GLY A 36 -9.66 -27.71 9.49
CA GLY A 36 -8.50 -27.07 10.12
C GLY A 36 -8.80 -26.61 11.55
N SER A 37 -8.21 -27.33 12.51
CA SER A 37 -7.80 -26.80 13.82
C SER A 37 -6.70 -25.73 13.62
N GLY A 38 -6.60 -24.80 14.57
CA GLY A 38 -5.87 -23.54 14.41
C GLY A 38 -4.35 -23.59 14.58
N VAL A 39 -3.81 -22.36 14.69
CA VAL A 39 -2.42 -21.93 14.95
C VAL A 39 -1.61 -21.57 13.68
N ASN A 40 -0.96 -20.41 13.81
CA ASN A 40 -0.34 -19.52 12.82
C ASN A 40 0.67 -20.16 11.85
N ASP A 41 0.67 -19.71 10.59
CA ASP A 41 1.82 -18.99 10.00
C ASP A 41 1.52 -18.47 8.58
N GLY A 42 2.14 -17.34 8.25
CA GLY A 42 1.77 -16.47 7.13
C GLY A 42 2.18 -16.93 5.73
N ALA A 43 1.24 -16.90 4.77
CA ALA A 43 1.50 -16.73 3.34
C ALA A 43 0.17 -16.43 2.57
N PRO A 44 0.21 -15.78 1.39
CA PRO A 44 -0.86 -14.90 0.92
C PRO A 44 -2.02 -15.60 0.18
N SER A 45 -3.21 -15.02 0.30
CA SER A 45 -4.43 -15.53 -0.33
C SER A 45 -4.41 -15.43 -1.86
N LYS A 46 -4.52 -16.60 -2.52
CA LYS A 46 -4.67 -16.70 -3.98
C LYS A 46 -6.04 -16.13 -4.41
N LYS A 47 -5.98 -15.30 -5.45
CA LYS A 47 -7.10 -14.62 -6.13
C LYS A 47 -8.21 -15.59 -6.55
N LYS A 48 -9.44 -15.38 -6.09
CA LYS A 48 -10.63 -16.01 -6.67
C LYS A 48 -10.99 -15.33 -8.01
N LYS A 49 -10.98 -16.14 -9.07
CA LYS A 49 -11.58 -15.89 -10.39
C LYS A 49 -13.08 -15.62 -10.18
N LYS A 50 -13.57 -14.42 -10.52
CA LYS A 50 -15.00 -14.11 -10.55
C LYS A 50 -15.54 -14.50 -11.92
N ASN A 51 -16.46 -15.46 -11.94
CA ASN A 51 -17.13 -15.94 -13.13
C ASN A 51 -18.02 -14.83 -13.72
N LYS A 52 -18.10 -14.75 -15.04
CA LYS A 52 -18.94 -13.81 -15.79
C LYS A 52 -20.34 -14.41 -15.92
N GLN A 53 -21.38 -13.67 -15.54
CA GLN A 53 -22.75 -13.92 -16.00
C GLN A 53 -23.16 -12.75 -16.91
N LYS A 54 -23.71 -13.09 -18.08
CA LYS A 54 -24.29 -12.17 -19.06
C LYS A 54 -25.70 -11.72 -18.61
N PRO A 55 -26.21 -10.58 -19.08
CA PRO A 55 -27.51 -10.02 -18.67
C PRO A 55 -28.67 -10.58 -19.49
N THR A 56 -29.80 -10.83 -18.84
CA THR A 56 -31.11 -11.01 -19.48
C THR A 56 -31.85 -9.67 -19.46
N LYS A 57 -32.37 -9.28 -20.64
CA LYS A 57 -33.27 -8.13 -20.88
C LYS A 57 -34.72 -8.50 -20.53
N GLY A 58 -35.52 -7.47 -20.26
CA GLY A 58 -36.99 -7.49 -20.05
C GLY A 58 -37.35 -7.28 -18.57
N ASP A 59 -38.24 -6.39 -18.14
CA ASP A 59 -39.13 -5.47 -18.84
C ASP A 59 -39.45 -4.26 -17.95
N ASN A 60 -39.85 -3.20 -18.64
CA ASN A 60 -40.33 -1.92 -18.16
C ASN A 60 -41.60 -2.07 -17.30
N LYS A 61 -41.62 -1.51 -16.08
CA LYS A 61 -42.83 -0.97 -15.44
C LYS A 61 -42.46 0.08 -14.40
N GLN A 62 -43.07 1.24 -14.57
CA GLN A 62 -42.97 2.44 -13.76
C GLN A 62 -43.41 2.18 -12.31
N SER A 63 -42.68 2.72 -11.33
CA SER A 63 -43.31 3.30 -10.14
C SER A 63 -42.38 4.31 -9.48
N ALA A 64 -42.97 5.44 -9.13
CA ALA A 64 -42.36 6.56 -8.46
C ALA A 64 -41.92 6.17 -7.03
N ASN A 65 -40.73 6.62 -6.61
CA ASN A 65 -40.63 7.29 -5.32
C ASN A 65 -39.34 8.10 -5.18
N ARG A 66 -39.54 9.37 -4.80
CA ARG A 66 -38.52 10.30 -4.31
C ARG A 66 -37.92 9.74 -3.02
N ASN A 67 -36.63 9.98 -2.80
CA ASN A 67 -36.02 10.37 -1.50
C ASN A 67 -34.48 10.27 -1.58
N LYS A 68 -33.82 11.41 -1.77
CA LYS A 68 -32.39 11.60 -1.46
C LYS A 68 -32.26 12.11 -0.03
N PRO A 69 -31.33 11.58 0.79
CA PRO A 69 -31.12 12.07 2.15
C PRO A 69 -30.19 13.29 2.17
N VAL A 70 -30.62 14.34 2.86
CA VAL A 70 -29.85 15.54 3.24
C VAL A 70 -29.01 15.21 4.48
N PRO A 71 -27.70 15.58 4.55
CA PRO A 71 -26.94 15.49 5.79
C PRO A 71 -27.20 16.72 6.68
N LYS A 72 -27.69 16.46 7.91
CA LYS A 72 -27.81 17.43 9.00
C LYS A 72 -26.44 17.68 9.64
N THR A 73 -26.03 18.94 9.75
CA THR A 73 -24.94 19.39 10.62
C THR A 73 -25.54 19.96 11.89
N THR A 74 -25.17 19.39 13.02
CA THR A 74 -25.54 19.82 14.38
C THR A 74 -24.60 20.94 14.83
N GLN A 75 -25.13 22.06 15.32
CA GLN A 75 -24.42 22.99 16.21
C GLN A 75 -25.12 23.02 17.58
N PRO A 76 -24.38 23.20 18.70
CA PRO A 76 -24.96 23.43 20.02
C PRO A 76 -25.11 24.93 20.37
N ALA A 77 -26.15 25.24 21.17
CA ALA A 77 -26.48 26.53 21.83
C ALA A 77 -25.44 26.94 22.90
N ALA A 78 -25.30 28.17 23.44
CA ALA A 78 -26.16 29.37 23.72
C ALA A 78 -25.21 30.59 24.02
N PRO A 79 -25.60 31.77 24.62
CA PRO A 79 -26.85 32.57 24.70
C PRO A 79 -26.64 34.07 24.25
N PRO A 80 -27.65 34.98 24.35
CA PRO A 80 -27.69 36.26 23.60
C PRO A 80 -27.33 37.50 24.44
N VAL A 81 -26.82 38.56 23.78
CA VAL A 81 -26.77 39.93 24.34
C VAL A 81 -27.13 40.98 23.27
N GLN A 82 -28.01 41.88 23.70
CA GLN A 82 -28.67 42.99 23.00
C GLN A 82 -27.71 44.13 22.61
N ARG A 83 -28.07 44.90 21.58
CA ARG A 83 -28.08 46.40 21.53
C ARG A 83 -28.50 46.85 20.11
N LYS A 84 -29.71 47.37 19.97
CA LYS A 84 -30.11 48.80 19.95
C LYS A 84 -29.99 49.45 18.55
N THR A 85 -31.16 49.58 17.96
CA THR A 85 -31.65 50.56 17.00
C THR A 85 -31.09 51.97 17.21
N VAL A 86 -30.72 52.64 16.11
CA VAL A 86 -30.88 54.09 15.97
C VAL A 86 -31.39 54.36 14.56
N GLN A 87 -32.55 55.01 14.52
CA GLN A 87 -33.25 55.54 13.38
C GLN A 87 -32.48 56.75 12.82
N ASN A 88 -32.62 57.03 11.53
CA ASN A 88 -32.80 58.39 11.04
C ASN A 88 -33.44 58.30 9.65
N GLY A 89 -34.72 58.68 9.61
CA GLY A 89 -35.46 58.91 8.37
C GLY A 89 -35.67 60.41 8.17
N ILE A 90 -35.63 60.84 6.92
CA ILE A 90 -36.12 62.12 6.39
C ILE A 90 -36.70 61.74 5.02
N SER A 91 -38.02 61.47 4.96
CA SER A 91 -39.06 62.24 4.22
C SER A 91 -38.72 62.48 2.74
N GLU A 92 -39.53 62.20 1.72
CA GLU A 92 -40.99 62.31 1.60
C GLU A 92 -41.43 61.79 0.20
N THR A 93 -42.66 61.27 0.12
CA THR A 93 -43.64 61.47 -0.98
C THR A 93 -43.44 60.82 -2.38
N GLN A 94 -44.28 59.79 -2.59
CA GLN A 94 -45.18 59.52 -3.74
C GLN A 94 -44.74 58.74 -5.01
N LYS A 95 -45.61 57.74 -5.26
CA LYS A 95 -46.24 57.30 -6.52
C LYS A 95 -45.38 56.58 -7.56
N GLU A 96 -45.78 55.33 -7.81
CA GLU A 96 -45.62 54.60 -9.07
C GLU A 96 -45.94 55.50 -10.28
N PRO A 97 -45.22 55.31 -11.40
CA PRO A 97 -45.83 54.56 -12.49
C PRO A 97 -44.91 53.57 -13.20
N GLU A 98 -45.56 52.64 -13.90
CA GLU A 98 -45.01 51.69 -14.87
C GLU A 98 -43.95 52.29 -15.80
N GLY A 99 -42.91 51.51 -16.12
CA GLY A 99 -41.97 51.88 -17.17
C GLY A 99 -40.78 50.92 -17.26
N GLU A 100 -40.85 50.02 -18.23
CA GLU A 100 -39.74 49.36 -18.94
C GLU A 100 -38.58 48.79 -18.12
N ALA A 101 -38.51 47.46 -18.08
CA ALA A 101 -37.37 46.67 -17.64
C ALA A 101 -36.11 47.01 -18.46
N SER A 102 -35.47 48.10 -18.07
CA SER A 102 -34.12 48.45 -18.46
C SER A 102 -33.23 47.36 -17.88
N GLN A 103 -32.81 46.42 -18.73
CA GLN A 103 -31.79 45.44 -18.40
C GLN A 103 -30.49 46.19 -18.09
N GLU A 104 -30.33 46.57 -16.82
CA GLU A 104 -29.04 46.92 -16.29
C GLU A 104 -28.17 45.66 -16.34
N PHE A 105 -27.41 45.53 -17.42
CA PHE A 105 -26.39 44.50 -17.61
C PHE A 105 -25.31 44.70 -16.54
N ASN A 106 -25.60 44.25 -15.33
CA ASN A 106 -24.65 44.22 -14.24
C ASN A 106 -23.50 43.31 -14.68
N ALA A 107 -22.27 43.87 -14.74
CA ALA A 107 -21.07 43.15 -15.14
C ALA A 107 -20.86 41.84 -14.34
N VAL A 108 -21.39 41.81 -13.13
CA VAL A 108 -21.43 40.64 -12.24
C VAL A 108 -22.28 39.51 -12.81
N ASP A 109 -23.41 39.80 -13.44
CA ASP A 109 -24.30 38.78 -14.02
C ASP A 109 -23.72 38.19 -15.29
N ILE A 110 -23.04 38.99 -16.12
CA ILE A 110 -22.26 38.50 -17.26
C ILE A 110 -21.14 37.56 -16.77
N LEU A 111 -20.49 37.87 -15.65
CA LEU A 111 -19.46 37.03 -15.06
C LEU A 111 -20.03 35.73 -14.50
N ARG A 112 -21.20 35.78 -13.84
CA ARG A 112 -21.93 34.60 -13.36
C ARG A 112 -22.32 33.69 -14.51
N GLN A 113 -22.83 34.25 -15.60
CA GLN A 113 -23.18 33.52 -16.82
C GLN A 113 -21.95 32.86 -17.46
N ARG A 114 -20.84 33.60 -17.63
CA ARG A 114 -19.57 33.05 -18.12
C ARG A 114 -19.03 31.94 -17.22
N LEU A 115 -19.14 32.09 -15.90
CA LEU A 115 -18.72 31.07 -14.94
C LEU A 115 -19.56 29.80 -15.08
N HIS A 116 -20.88 29.94 -15.18
CA HIS A 116 -21.79 28.81 -15.38
C HIS A 116 -21.49 28.09 -16.70
N GLN A 117 -21.30 28.84 -17.78
CA GLN A 117 -20.89 28.30 -19.08
C GLN A 117 -19.57 27.53 -18.99
N LYS A 118 -18.56 28.08 -18.30
CA LYS A 118 -17.26 27.44 -18.08
C LYS A 118 -17.36 26.15 -17.24
N ILE A 119 -18.24 26.16 -16.24
CA ILE A 119 -18.50 24.98 -15.40
C ILE A 119 -19.19 23.89 -16.22
N GLU A 120 -20.19 24.23 -17.04
CA GLU A 120 -20.90 23.29 -17.93
C GLU A 120 -19.95 22.66 -18.97
N GLU A 121 -19.12 23.47 -19.61
CA GLU A 121 -18.07 23.02 -20.55
C GLU A 121 -17.09 22.03 -19.89
N SER A 122 -16.73 22.29 -18.63
CA SER A 122 -15.81 21.43 -17.88
C SER A 122 -16.47 20.17 -17.32
N ARG A 123 -17.80 20.17 -17.12
CA ARG A 123 -18.56 19.04 -16.58
C ARG A 123 -18.59 17.83 -17.53
N GLY A 124 -18.39 18.06 -18.83
CA GLY A 124 -18.29 17.00 -19.85
C GLY A 124 -16.90 16.40 -20.03
N GLN A 125 -15.84 17.05 -19.55
CA GLN A 125 -14.44 16.60 -19.67
C GLN A 125 -14.05 15.51 -18.64
N GLY A 126 -15.05 14.76 -18.15
CA GLY A 126 -14.84 13.59 -17.32
C GLY A 126 -14.39 12.39 -18.16
N PRO A 127 -13.61 11.45 -17.60
CA PRO A 127 -13.23 10.25 -18.32
C PRO A 127 -14.48 9.53 -18.87
N PRO A 128 -14.46 9.03 -20.12
CA PRO A 128 -15.63 8.45 -20.77
C PRO A 128 -16.29 7.41 -19.87
N LYS A 129 -17.54 7.65 -19.48
CA LYS A 129 -18.30 6.77 -18.57
C LYS A 129 -18.57 5.42 -19.23
N ASP A 130 -18.65 5.39 -20.56
CA ASP A 130 -19.10 4.22 -21.28
C ASP A 130 -17.96 3.27 -21.65
N PRO A 131 -18.01 2.01 -21.19
CA PRO A 131 -16.99 1.00 -21.46
C PRO A 131 -16.92 0.59 -22.94
N SER A 132 -17.85 1.07 -23.78
CA SER A 132 -17.93 0.82 -25.22
C SER A 132 -17.39 1.97 -26.08
N SER A 133 -17.10 3.14 -25.49
CA SER A 133 -16.51 4.26 -26.23
C SER A 133 -15.20 3.86 -26.91
N GLU A 134 -15.01 4.29 -28.15
CA GLU A 134 -13.88 3.91 -29.00
C GLU A 134 -12.53 4.30 -28.37
N GLU A 135 -12.48 5.43 -27.65
CA GLU A 135 -11.30 5.87 -26.93
C GLU A 135 -10.90 4.91 -25.81
N VAL A 136 -11.89 4.34 -25.11
CA VAL A 136 -11.67 3.36 -24.03
C VAL A 136 -11.17 2.03 -24.62
N LYS A 137 -11.66 1.64 -25.80
CA LYS A 137 -11.19 0.46 -26.54
C LYS A 137 -9.75 0.63 -27.01
N LYS A 138 -9.42 1.73 -27.69
CA LYS A 138 -8.05 2.08 -28.13
C LYS A 138 -7.06 2.11 -26.94
N LYS A 139 -7.46 2.68 -25.80
CA LYS A 139 -6.64 2.68 -24.57
C LYS A 139 -6.42 1.29 -23.99
N ARG A 140 -7.41 0.39 -24.10
CA ARG A 140 -7.32 -1.00 -23.63
C ARG A 140 -6.42 -1.83 -24.53
N GLU A 141 -6.48 -1.62 -25.85
CA GLU A 141 -5.60 -2.24 -26.85
C GLU A 141 -4.15 -1.81 -26.66
N ARG A 142 -3.91 -0.51 -26.50
CA ARG A 142 -2.56 0.02 -26.17
C ARG A 142 -1.99 -0.65 -24.92
N ARG A 143 -2.79 -0.78 -23.85
CA ARG A 143 -2.39 -1.48 -22.60
C ARG A 143 -2.15 -2.98 -22.82
N LYS A 144 -2.84 -3.61 -23.78
CA LYS A 144 -2.65 -5.03 -24.11
C LYS A 144 -1.32 -5.23 -24.85
N LEU A 145 -1.05 -4.40 -25.86
CA LEU A 145 0.21 -4.39 -26.62
C LEU A 145 1.40 -4.06 -25.71
N GLU A 146 1.26 -3.09 -24.81
CA GLU A 146 2.32 -2.74 -23.86
C GLU A 146 2.65 -3.89 -22.89
N ARG A 147 1.61 -4.56 -22.36
CA ARG A 147 1.80 -5.75 -21.50
C ARG A 147 2.48 -6.87 -22.26
N GLU A 148 2.15 -7.05 -23.53
CA GLU A 148 2.76 -8.06 -24.38
C GLU A 148 4.24 -7.74 -24.63
N ARG A 149 4.57 -6.50 -25.00
CA ARG A 149 5.95 -6.02 -25.12
C ARG A 149 6.75 -6.28 -23.84
N ARG A 150 6.17 -5.97 -22.67
CA ARG A 150 6.82 -6.19 -21.37
C ARG A 150 7.00 -7.68 -21.06
N LYS A 151 6.05 -8.53 -21.45
CA LYS A 151 6.18 -10.00 -21.34
C LYS A 151 7.29 -10.53 -22.26
N ARG A 152 7.35 -10.06 -23.52
CA ARG A 152 8.40 -10.43 -24.48
C ARG A 152 9.78 -10.06 -23.93
N LYS A 153 9.98 -8.81 -23.51
CA LYS A 153 11.23 -8.36 -22.85
C LYS A 153 11.57 -9.20 -21.62
N ARG A 154 10.59 -9.51 -20.76
CA ARG A 154 10.85 -10.34 -19.56
C ARG A 154 11.27 -11.78 -19.92
N LYS A 155 10.71 -12.36 -20.98
CA LYS A 155 11.11 -13.67 -21.48
C LYS A 155 12.51 -13.63 -22.08
N GLU A 156 12.79 -12.61 -22.88
CA GLU A 156 14.10 -12.37 -23.47
C GLU A 156 15.19 -12.19 -22.41
N PHE A 157 14.96 -11.33 -21.41
CA PHE A 157 15.87 -11.18 -20.26
C PHE A 157 16.06 -12.48 -19.47
N ARG A 158 15.03 -13.33 -19.36
CA ARG A 158 15.16 -14.64 -18.72
C ARG A 158 15.97 -15.61 -19.56
N ARG A 159 15.76 -15.64 -20.88
CA ARG A 159 16.56 -16.45 -21.80
C ARG A 159 18.02 -15.99 -21.82
N LYS A 160 18.26 -14.68 -21.86
CA LYS A 160 19.61 -14.11 -21.78
C LYS A 160 20.29 -14.48 -20.47
N LYS A 161 19.63 -14.32 -19.31
CA LYS A 161 20.18 -14.77 -18.03
C LYS A 161 20.46 -16.27 -17.96
N LEU A 162 19.62 -17.10 -18.57
CA LEU A 162 19.83 -18.55 -18.61
C LEU A 162 21.00 -18.91 -19.53
N ALA A 163 21.13 -18.23 -20.68
CA ALA A 163 22.26 -18.38 -21.59
C ALA A 163 23.57 -17.88 -20.97
N ASP A 164 23.57 -16.73 -20.28
CA ASP A 164 24.72 -16.21 -19.55
C ASP A 164 25.14 -17.16 -18.41
N ALA A 165 24.17 -17.76 -17.70
CA ALA A 165 24.44 -18.77 -16.68
C ALA A 165 25.00 -20.07 -17.27
N ALA A 166 24.49 -20.51 -18.42
CA ALA A 166 25.00 -21.68 -19.14
C ALA A 166 26.39 -21.43 -19.73
N ALA A 167 26.68 -20.22 -20.22
CA ALA A 167 27.99 -19.83 -20.72
C ALA A 167 29.05 -19.74 -19.61
N LEU A 168 28.64 -19.31 -18.40
CA LEU A 168 29.52 -19.36 -17.22
C LEU A 168 29.80 -20.79 -16.76
N GLN A 169 28.85 -21.71 -16.88
CA GLN A 169 29.08 -23.13 -16.59
C GLN A 169 29.92 -23.84 -17.67
N ALA A 170 29.71 -23.52 -18.95
CA ALA A 170 30.53 -24.08 -20.03
C ALA A 170 31.99 -23.54 -20.00
N GLY A 171 32.20 -22.30 -19.56
CA GLY A 171 33.55 -21.73 -19.38
C GLY A 171 34.32 -22.24 -18.16
N GLU A 172 33.67 -22.96 -17.24
CA GLU A 172 34.33 -23.65 -16.12
C GLU A 172 34.71 -25.11 -16.45
N GLU A 173 34.18 -25.69 -17.54
CA GLU A 173 34.55 -27.05 -18.00
C GLU A 173 35.78 -27.06 -18.94
N ASP A 174 36.17 -25.93 -19.53
CA ASP A 174 37.35 -25.81 -20.42
C ASP A 174 38.68 -25.49 -19.69
N LYS A 175 38.76 -25.73 -18.37
CA LYS A 175 40.01 -25.59 -17.59
C LYS A 175 40.31 -26.81 -16.72
N GLU A 176 40.32 -27.99 -17.32
CA GLU A 176 41.07 -29.14 -16.82
C GLU A 176 41.88 -29.73 -17.96
N ASP A 177 43.17 -29.37 -18.06
CA ASP A 177 44.26 -30.28 -18.45
C ASP A 177 45.61 -29.52 -18.55
N SER A 178 46.51 -29.74 -17.58
CA SER A 178 47.95 -29.97 -17.81
C SER A 178 48.69 -30.19 -16.48
N LYS A 179 49.58 -31.18 -16.51
CA LYS A 179 50.28 -31.84 -15.39
C LYS A 179 51.52 -31.06 -14.88
N ALA A 180 51.70 -31.06 -13.54
CA ALA A 180 52.88 -31.22 -12.63
C ALA A 180 54.35 -31.07 -13.16
N PRO A 181 55.42 -30.87 -12.30
CA PRO A 181 55.54 -31.28 -10.89
C PRO A 181 56.42 -30.42 -9.91
N THR A 182 56.36 -30.81 -8.61
CA THR A 182 57.34 -30.63 -7.48
C THR A 182 57.70 -29.20 -7.03
N GLU A 183 57.47 -28.78 -5.78
CA GLU A 183 58.27 -29.14 -4.60
C GLU A 183 57.43 -29.19 -3.30
N GLN A 184 57.88 -30.04 -2.37
CA GLN A 184 57.23 -30.33 -1.10
C GLN A 184 57.33 -29.14 -0.14
N SER A 185 56.21 -28.45 0.12
CA SER A 185 56.04 -27.69 1.36
C SER A 185 54.91 -28.32 2.17
N PHE A 186 55.30 -28.99 3.24
CA PHE A 186 54.40 -29.59 4.21
C PHE A 186 53.73 -28.45 5.00
N ILE A 187 52.56 -28.01 4.57
CA ILE A 187 51.73 -27.06 5.31
C ILE A 187 51.18 -27.79 6.53
N VAL A 188 51.93 -27.74 7.62
CA VAL A 188 51.44 -28.07 8.96
C VAL A 188 50.36 -27.04 9.30
N PHE A 189 49.15 -27.52 9.56
CA PHE A 189 47.99 -26.71 9.90
C PHE A 189 48.18 -26.12 11.30
N ASN A 190 49.01 -25.08 11.44
CA ASN A 190 49.10 -24.28 12.66
C ASN A 190 49.00 -22.80 12.30
N LYS A 191 47.88 -22.20 12.73
CA LYS A 191 47.48 -20.79 12.62
C LYS A 191 48.13 -19.98 11.48
N MET A 192 47.47 -19.96 10.32
CA MET A 192 47.56 -18.80 9.44
C MET A 192 46.70 -17.70 10.07
N GLU A 193 47.30 -16.81 10.85
CA GLU A 193 46.70 -15.51 11.14
C GLU A 193 46.63 -14.74 9.84
N VAL A 194 45.50 -14.89 9.15
CA VAL A 194 45.10 -13.98 8.08
C VAL A 194 44.88 -12.63 8.75
N GLY A 195 45.93 -11.81 8.77
CA GLY A 195 45.84 -10.41 9.14
C GLY A 195 44.78 -9.75 8.28
N GLU A 196 43.60 -9.58 8.87
CA GLU A 196 42.45 -8.89 8.31
C GLU A 196 42.75 -7.38 8.27
N ASP A 197 43.77 -6.97 7.49
CA ASP A 197 44.13 -5.55 7.34
C ASP A 197 45.15 -5.28 6.20
N TYR A 198 45.01 -5.93 5.04
CA TYR A 198 45.58 -5.34 3.81
C TYR A 198 44.73 -4.15 3.37
N VAL A 199 44.86 -3.05 4.11
CA VAL A 199 44.44 -1.73 3.65
C VAL A 199 45.68 -1.10 3.03
N ASP A 200 45.64 -0.97 1.71
CA ASP A 200 46.67 -0.39 0.86
C ASP A 200 47.34 0.83 1.51
N LYS A 201 48.64 0.74 1.83
CA LYS A 201 49.40 1.74 2.61
C LYS A 201 49.28 3.14 1.98
N GLY A 202 49.12 3.22 0.66
CA GLY A 202 48.88 4.46 -0.07
C GLY A 202 47.54 5.13 0.28
N THR A 203 46.47 4.36 0.47
CA THR A 203 45.15 4.89 0.84
C THR A 203 45.12 5.42 2.28
N LYS A 204 45.81 4.75 3.22
CA LYS A 204 45.99 5.22 4.60
C LYS A 204 46.81 6.51 4.64
N LEU A 205 47.90 6.60 3.88
CA LEU A 205 48.74 7.81 3.80
C LEU A 205 48.00 8.98 3.14
N MET A 206 47.26 8.75 2.06
CA MET A 206 46.38 9.77 1.46
C MET A 206 45.31 10.25 2.43
N GLN A 207 44.70 9.35 3.21
CA GLN A 207 43.73 9.74 4.24
C GLN A 207 44.39 10.57 5.35
N GLN A 208 45.60 10.21 5.78
CA GLN A 208 46.35 10.98 6.76
C GLN A 208 46.76 12.35 6.20
N ASN A 209 47.23 12.45 4.96
CA ASN A 209 47.59 13.72 4.33
C ASN A 209 46.35 14.61 4.11
N LYS A 210 45.19 14.02 3.76
CA LYS A 210 43.90 14.75 3.70
C LYS A 210 43.47 15.27 5.07
N ARG A 211 43.73 14.51 6.15
CA ARG A 211 43.46 14.93 7.54
C ARG A 211 44.44 16.02 8.00
N LYS A 212 45.70 15.97 7.57
CA LYS A 212 46.73 17.00 7.86
C LYS A 212 46.41 18.32 7.15
N VAL A 213 45.98 18.28 5.90
CA VAL A 213 45.69 19.48 5.08
C VAL A 213 44.36 20.15 5.47
N LYS A 214 43.37 19.40 5.98
CA LYS A 214 42.02 19.91 6.23
C LYS A 214 41.60 19.89 7.70
N GLY A 215 42.55 19.60 8.59
CA GLY A 215 42.35 19.46 10.04
C GLY A 215 41.54 18.22 10.42
N THR A 216 41.35 18.03 11.73
CA THR A 216 40.49 16.99 12.36
C THR A 216 39.00 17.19 12.09
N LEU A 217 38.64 18.15 11.22
CA LEU A 217 37.27 18.59 11.02
C LEU A 217 36.50 17.64 10.09
N THR A 218 35.78 16.68 10.66
CA THR A 218 34.93 15.75 9.89
C THR A 218 33.84 16.49 9.11
N PRO A 219 33.80 16.44 7.77
CA PRO A 219 32.90 17.27 6.95
C PRO A 219 31.43 16.99 7.28
N LEU A 220 30.63 18.05 7.32
CA LEU A 220 29.25 18.07 7.76
C LEU A 220 28.30 17.45 6.71
N THR A 221 28.47 16.15 6.52
CA THR A 221 27.93 15.37 5.42
C THR A 221 27.08 14.20 5.95
N GLY A 222 26.20 13.66 5.11
CA GLY A 222 25.37 12.50 5.46
C GLY A 222 23.89 12.81 5.71
N LYS A 223 23.16 11.82 6.24
CA LYS A 223 21.67 11.82 6.37
C LYS A 223 21.18 11.79 7.82
N ASN A 224 22.08 11.77 8.79
CA ASN A 224 21.74 11.82 10.21
C ASN A 224 21.63 13.27 10.67
N TYR A 225 20.45 13.85 10.46
CA TYR A 225 20.21 15.27 10.73
C TYR A 225 20.28 15.63 12.22
N LYS A 226 20.10 14.67 13.15
CA LYS A 226 20.24 14.94 14.59
C LYS A 226 21.71 15.16 14.95
N GLN A 227 22.57 14.23 14.55
CA GLN A 227 24.02 14.37 14.71
C GLN A 227 24.55 15.59 13.98
N LEU A 228 23.94 15.95 12.85
CA LEU A 228 24.34 17.14 12.09
C LEU A 228 24.01 18.44 12.79
N LEU A 229 22.83 18.54 13.43
CA LEU A 229 22.48 19.70 14.25
C LEU A 229 23.45 19.84 15.43
N THR A 230 23.72 18.76 16.17
CA THR A 230 24.67 18.79 17.30
C THR A 230 26.07 19.21 16.84
N ARG A 231 26.51 18.76 15.67
CA ARG A 231 27.80 19.17 15.10
C ARG A 231 27.80 20.61 14.62
N ILE A 232 26.69 21.14 14.10
CA ILE A 232 26.59 22.56 13.74
C ILE A 232 26.60 23.42 14.99
N GLU A 233 25.85 23.06 16.02
CA GLU A 233 25.84 23.77 17.30
C GLU A 233 27.25 23.82 17.88
N ALA A 234 27.97 22.68 17.90
CA ALA A 234 29.37 22.62 18.33
C ALA A 234 30.31 23.46 17.43
N ARG A 235 30.07 23.48 16.12
CA ARG A 235 30.85 24.31 15.18
C ARG A 235 30.49 25.79 15.23
N LYS A 236 29.27 26.19 15.56
CA LYS A 236 28.95 27.61 15.72
C LYS A 236 29.70 28.25 16.87
N ALA A 237 30.04 27.45 17.88
CA ALA A 237 30.92 27.87 18.96
C ALA A 237 32.39 28.07 18.50
N HIS A 238 32.79 27.56 17.34
CA HIS A 238 34.15 27.63 16.80
C HIS A 238 34.17 28.29 15.40
N LEU A 239 34.81 29.44 15.23
CA LEU A 239 34.80 30.19 13.95
C LEU A 239 35.51 29.45 12.80
N GLU A 240 34.80 28.60 12.06
CA GLU A 240 35.35 27.72 11.00
C GLU A 240 34.75 27.96 9.60
N GLN A 241 34.71 29.22 9.16
CA GLN A 241 34.07 29.57 7.88
C GLN A 241 34.92 29.15 6.65
N TRP A 242 36.24 29.21 6.75
CA TRP A 242 37.17 28.96 5.63
C TRP A 242 37.30 27.48 5.24
N THR A 243 37.24 26.56 6.20
CA THR A 243 37.33 25.12 5.95
C THR A 243 36.12 24.60 5.16
N ASN A 244 34.92 25.11 5.46
CA ASN A 244 33.70 24.76 4.73
C ASN A 244 33.75 25.22 3.25
N VAL A 245 34.39 26.35 2.96
CA VAL A 245 34.58 26.82 1.57
C VAL A 245 35.51 25.89 0.80
N LEU A 246 36.63 25.47 1.41
CA LEU A 246 37.56 24.50 0.81
C LEU A 246 36.88 23.15 0.50
N TYR A 247 36.09 22.64 1.44
CA TYR A 247 35.35 21.39 1.23
C TYR A 247 34.25 21.52 0.16
N LYS A 248 33.61 22.69 0.02
CA LYS A 248 32.64 22.95 -1.06
C LYS A 248 33.34 23.02 -2.42
N ALA A 249 34.53 23.63 -2.49
CA ALA A 249 35.34 23.69 -3.71
C ALA A 249 35.83 22.30 -4.16
N GLU A 250 36.13 21.41 -3.22
CA GLU A 250 36.43 19.99 -3.50
C GLU A 250 35.19 19.19 -3.97
N GLY A 251 33.99 19.80 -3.95
CA GLY A 251 32.75 19.18 -4.37
C GLY A 251 32.02 18.40 -3.27
N MET A 252 32.42 18.54 -2.01
CA MET A 252 31.68 17.92 -0.89
C MET A 252 30.36 18.67 -0.62
N LYS A 253 29.25 17.90 -0.55
CA LYS A 253 27.92 18.44 -0.25
C LYS A 253 27.74 18.66 1.25
N ILE A 254 28.19 19.81 1.74
CA ILE A 254 28.10 20.21 3.14
C ILE A 254 26.69 20.74 3.46
N LYS A 255 26.11 20.33 4.59
CA LYS A 255 24.75 20.69 5.02
C LYS A 255 24.78 21.50 6.31
N ASP A 256 25.25 22.73 6.23
CA ASP A 256 25.49 23.59 7.40
C ASP A 256 24.26 24.37 7.89
N ASN A 257 23.14 24.32 7.15
CA ASN A 257 21.94 25.09 7.47
C ASN A 257 21.08 24.37 8.52
N GLU A 258 21.05 24.89 9.75
CA GLU A 258 20.26 24.36 10.85
C GLU A 258 18.77 24.29 10.54
N GLU A 259 18.20 25.36 9.99
CA GLU A 259 16.76 25.44 9.69
C GLU A 259 16.32 24.32 8.72
N LEU A 260 17.13 24.05 7.69
CA LEU A 260 16.86 23.00 6.71
C LEU A 260 16.98 21.61 7.32
N LEU A 261 17.89 21.42 8.28
CA LEU A 261 18.05 20.15 9.00
C LEU A 261 16.91 19.90 9.98
N CYS A 262 16.52 20.91 10.75
CA CYS A 262 15.32 20.91 11.59
C CYS A 262 14.07 20.62 10.76
N ALA A 263 13.88 21.29 9.62
CA ALA A 263 12.77 21.02 8.71
C ALA A 263 12.81 19.59 8.15
N SER A 264 13.99 19.07 7.84
CA SER A 264 14.18 17.69 7.36
C SER A 264 13.86 16.65 8.44
N LEU A 265 14.19 16.94 9.70
CA LEU A 265 13.78 16.12 10.85
C LEU A 265 12.27 16.13 11.02
N LYS A 266 11.65 17.31 11.06
CA LYS A 266 10.18 17.46 11.14
C LYS A 266 9.47 16.70 10.02
N LYS A 267 9.98 16.75 8.77
CA LYS A 267 9.45 15.95 7.64
C LYS A 267 9.57 14.44 7.91
N LYS A 268 10.71 13.96 8.40
CA LYS A 268 10.91 12.54 8.74
C LYS A 268 9.96 12.09 9.86
N GLU A 269 9.78 12.90 10.89
CA GLU A 269 8.87 12.62 12.00
C GLU A 269 7.41 12.60 11.55
N LYS A 270 7.00 13.55 10.70
CA LYS A 270 5.67 13.55 10.05
C LYS A 270 5.44 12.28 9.24
N MET A 271 6.44 11.82 8.48
CA MET A 271 6.34 10.57 7.73
C MET A 271 6.22 9.34 8.64
N LYS A 272 6.96 9.31 9.75
CA LYS A 272 6.85 8.25 10.76
C LYS A 272 5.48 8.25 11.44
N SER A 273 4.97 9.42 11.84
CA SER A 273 3.66 9.54 12.48
C SER A 273 2.53 9.14 11.54
N GLN A 274 2.59 9.54 10.26
CA GLN A 274 1.65 9.08 9.24
C GLN A 274 1.69 7.56 9.04
N LYS A 275 2.89 6.95 9.02
CA LYS A 275 3.01 5.49 8.98
C LYS A 275 2.36 4.87 10.20
N LYS A 276 2.66 5.35 11.41
CA LYS A 276 2.06 4.85 12.67
C LYS A 276 0.52 4.95 12.64
N LYS A 277 -0.03 6.10 12.22
CA LYS A 277 -1.49 6.30 12.06
C LYS A 277 -2.09 5.32 11.05
N LYS A 278 -1.48 5.14 9.88
CA LYS A 278 -1.96 4.19 8.85
C LYS A 278 -1.95 2.75 9.36
N TRP A 279 -0.94 2.37 10.13
CA TRP A 279 -0.86 1.03 10.74
C TRP A 279 -1.92 0.84 11.83
N ALA A 280 -2.11 1.83 12.71
CA ALA A 280 -3.17 1.81 13.72
C ALA A 280 -4.58 1.74 13.09
N GLN A 281 -4.82 2.49 12.01
CA GLN A 281 -6.09 2.42 11.29
C GLN A 281 -6.33 1.04 10.67
N ARG A 282 -5.28 0.40 10.15
CA ARG A 282 -5.39 -0.96 9.60
C ARG A 282 -5.69 -1.98 10.68
N SER A 283 -5.05 -1.92 11.85
CA SER A 283 -5.33 -2.84 12.95
C SER A 283 -6.75 -2.64 13.48
N GLN A 284 -7.18 -1.40 13.69
CA GLN A 284 -8.56 -1.06 14.06
C GLN A 284 -9.57 -1.60 13.04
N GLN A 285 -9.32 -1.40 11.75
CA GLN A 285 -10.23 -1.88 10.70
C GLN A 285 -10.35 -3.42 10.68
N VAL A 286 -9.29 -4.15 11.01
CA VAL A 286 -9.33 -5.62 11.12
C VAL A 286 -10.20 -6.05 12.30
N VAL A 287 -9.99 -5.44 13.47
CA VAL A 287 -10.80 -5.70 14.68
C VAL A 287 -12.27 -5.35 14.44
N GLU A 288 -12.55 -4.20 13.84
CA GLU A 288 -13.91 -3.76 13.51
C GLU A 288 -14.60 -4.75 12.55
N LYS A 289 -13.89 -5.23 11.52
CA LYS A 289 -14.44 -6.26 10.60
C LYS A 289 -14.71 -7.58 11.31
N MET A 290 -13.85 -7.98 12.25
CA MET A 290 -14.05 -9.17 13.07
C MET A 290 -15.30 -9.01 13.94
N GLN A 291 -15.44 -7.86 14.61
CA GLN A 291 -16.60 -7.55 15.45
C GLN A 291 -17.89 -7.52 14.63
N LYS A 292 -17.91 -6.84 13.48
CA LYS A 292 -19.07 -6.83 12.57
C LYS A 292 -19.51 -8.23 12.15
N ARG A 293 -18.58 -9.15 11.95
CA ARG A 293 -18.91 -10.56 11.63
C ARG A 293 -19.54 -11.27 12.83
N GLN A 294 -18.98 -11.08 14.02
CA GLN A 294 -19.54 -11.64 15.25
C GLN A 294 -20.93 -11.07 15.55
N ASP A 295 -21.11 -9.76 15.44
CA ASP A 295 -22.40 -9.10 15.64
C ASP A 295 -23.43 -9.56 14.62
N LYS A 296 -23.04 -9.72 13.34
CA LYS A 296 -23.91 -10.30 12.31
C LYS A 296 -24.35 -11.71 12.68
N ARG A 297 -23.42 -12.55 13.17
CA ARG A 297 -23.74 -13.91 13.63
C ARG A 297 -24.70 -13.89 14.82
N ARG A 298 -24.44 -13.04 15.83
CA ARG A 298 -25.30 -12.86 17.01
C ARG A 298 -26.72 -12.42 16.61
N ARG A 299 -26.84 -11.42 15.73
CA ARG A 299 -28.13 -10.96 15.20
C ARG A 299 -28.86 -12.06 14.43
N ASN A 300 -28.16 -12.82 13.59
CA ASN A 300 -28.79 -13.92 12.85
C ASN A 300 -29.29 -15.03 13.79
N ILE A 301 -28.51 -15.40 14.81
CA ILE A 301 -28.91 -16.37 15.83
C ILE A 301 -30.14 -15.86 16.59
N LYS A 302 -30.14 -14.60 17.03
CA LYS A 302 -31.29 -13.99 17.71
C LYS A 302 -32.53 -14.03 16.81
N LYS A 303 -32.42 -13.58 15.55
CA LYS A 303 -33.52 -13.66 14.57
C LYS A 303 -34.03 -15.08 14.36
N CYS A 304 -33.16 -16.09 14.29
CA CYS A 304 -33.59 -17.48 14.18
C CYS A 304 -34.33 -17.97 15.44
N LYS A 305 -33.88 -17.58 16.64
CA LYS A 305 -34.55 -17.89 17.90
C LYS A 305 -35.92 -17.22 17.95
N ASP A 306 -35.98 -15.92 17.67
CA ASP A 306 -37.22 -15.14 17.66
C ASP A 306 -38.21 -15.71 16.63
N ALA A 307 -37.75 -16.04 15.41
CA ALA A 307 -38.59 -16.67 14.40
C ALA A 307 -39.10 -18.07 14.82
N LYS A 308 -38.31 -18.84 15.58
CA LYS A 308 -38.76 -20.14 16.12
C LYS A 308 -39.84 -19.94 17.19
N MET A 309 -39.66 -18.96 18.07
CA MET A 309 -40.66 -18.58 19.08
C MET A 309 -41.95 -18.09 18.42
N GLU A 310 -41.86 -17.19 17.44
CA GLU A 310 -43.02 -16.67 16.70
C GLU A 310 -43.75 -17.76 15.91
N LYS A 311 -43.03 -18.70 15.28
CA LYS A 311 -43.65 -19.87 14.65
C LYS A 311 -44.39 -20.75 15.68
N GLY A 312 -43.83 -20.89 16.89
CA GLY A 312 -44.50 -21.57 18.00
C GLY A 312 -45.79 -20.87 18.40
N LYS A 313 -45.74 -19.55 18.61
CA LYS A 313 -46.91 -18.71 18.92
C LYS A 313 -47.99 -18.79 17.83
N GLN A 314 -47.60 -18.69 16.56
CA GLN A 314 -48.52 -18.82 15.43
C GLN A 314 -49.19 -20.19 15.37
N ARG A 315 -48.45 -21.27 15.66
CA ARG A 315 -49.01 -22.63 15.74
C ARG A 315 -50.02 -22.75 16.89
N ALA A 316 -49.73 -22.15 18.04
CA ALA A 316 -50.66 -22.13 19.18
C ALA A 316 -51.95 -21.37 18.83
N ARG A 317 -51.84 -20.19 18.22
CA ARG A 317 -52.99 -19.42 17.72
C ARG A 317 -53.84 -20.20 16.72
N LYS A 318 -53.21 -20.90 15.76
CA LYS A 318 -53.90 -21.76 14.78
C LYS A 318 -54.63 -22.94 15.42
N LYS A 319 -54.19 -23.39 16.59
CA LYS A 319 -54.86 -24.42 17.39
C LYS A 319 -55.93 -23.85 18.33
N GLY A 320 -56.20 -22.55 18.27
CA GLY A 320 -57.19 -21.89 19.12
C GLY A 320 -56.68 -21.47 20.51
N CYS A 321 -55.38 -21.65 20.82
CA CYS A 321 -54.83 -21.20 22.10
C CYS A 321 -54.62 -19.68 22.09
N VAL A 322 -55.24 -18.97 23.04
CA VAL A 322 -55.06 -17.52 23.25
C VAL A 322 -53.76 -17.28 24.03
N LEU A 323 -52.86 -16.45 23.50
CA LEU A 323 -51.59 -16.13 24.16
C LEU A 323 -51.72 -14.91 25.09
N PRO A 324 -50.93 -14.81 26.16
CA PRO A 324 -50.93 -13.65 27.06
C PRO A 324 -50.66 -12.30 26.36
N GLU A 325 -49.92 -12.33 25.24
CA GLU A 325 -49.69 -11.14 24.41
C GLU A 325 -50.95 -10.68 23.65
N ASP A 326 -51.85 -11.60 23.33
CA ASP A 326 -53.09 -11.31 22.62
C ASP A 326 -54.12 -10.73 23.60
N LEU A 327 -54.14 -11.21 24.85
CA LEU A 327 -54.93 -10.61 25.94
C LEU A 327 -54.51 -9.16 26.22
N LYS A 328 -53.21 -8.90 26.31
CA LYS A 328 -52.66 -7.54 26.48
C LYS A 328 -52.96 -6.61 25.29
N LYS A 329 -53.09 -7.15 24.08
CA LYS A 329 -53.46 -6.37 22.87
C LYS A 329 -54.95 -6.13 22.75
N ALA A 330 -55.77 -7.04 23.27
CA ALA A 330 -57.21 -6.92 23.29
C ALA A 330 -57.72 -5.93 24.36
N SER A 331 -56.86 -5.54 25.32
CA SER A 331 -57.17 -4.61 26.41
C SER A 331 -58.58 -4.83 26.99
N LEU A 332 -58.73 -6.01 27.61
CA LEU A 332 -59.31 -6.16 28.93
C LEU A 332 -58.20 -5.99 29.96
#